data_AF-A0A351Q9A4-F1
#
_entry.id   AF-A0A351Q9A4-F1
#
_cell.length_a   1.000
_cell.length_b   1.000
_cell.length_c   1.000
_cell.angle_alpha   90.00
_cell.angle_beta   90.00
_cell.angle_gamma   90.00
#
_symmetry.space_group_name_H-M   'P 1'
#
loop_
_entity.id
_entity.type
_entity.pdbx_description
1 polymer ?
#
loop_
_entity_poly.entity_id
_entity_poly.type
_entity_poly.pdbx_seq_one_letter_code
_entity_poly.pdbx_strand_id
1 'polypeptide(L)' 'VPLDFDEAVAKKVLKEAEIKINIECQDGTACGTAWGCDLTYEYVKINGDYRT' A
#
# COMPACT_ATOMS: atom_id res chain seq x y z
N VAL A 1 -17.52 0.52 11.63
CA VAL A 1 -17.06 -0.80 12.13
C VAL A 1 -16.24 -1.41 11.00
N PRO A 2 -14.99 -1.86 11.23
CA PRO A 2 -14.24 -2.55 10.20
C PRO A 2 -14.98 -3.82 9.78
N LEU A 3 -14.90 -4.17 8.49
CA LEU A 3 -15.45 -5.41 7.97
C LEU A 3 -14.54 -6.57 8.37
N ASP A 4 -15.14 -7.68 8.81
CA ASP A 4 -14.40 -8.93 8.93
C ASP A 4 -13.91 -9.36 7.55
N PHE A 5 -12.64 -9.73 7.46
CA PHE A 5 -12.02 -10.21 6.24
C PHE A 5 -11.13 -11.42 6.53
N ASP A 6 -10.89 -12.23 5.50
CA ASP A 6 -10.01 -13.38 5.59
C ASP A 6 -8.55 -12.92 5.46
N GLU A 7 -7.81 -12.99 6.57
CA GLU A 7 -6.39 -12.62 6.62
C GLU A 7 -5.53 -13.48 5.69
N ALA A 8 -5.87 -14.76 5.48
CA ALA A 8 -5.13 -15.64 4.59
C ALA A 8 -5.31 -15.22 3.13
N VAL A 9 -6.51 -14.75 2.74
CA VAL A 9 -6.76 -14.17 1.42
C VAL A 9 -6.02 -12.84 1.28
N ALA A 10 -6.12 -11.94 2.26
CA ALA A 10 -5.41 -10.66 2.23
C ALA A 10 -3.89 -10.86 2.09
N LYS A 11 -3.31 -11.81 2.83
CA LYS A 11 -1.89 -12.16 2.77
C LYS A 11 -1.47 -12.72 1.41
N LYS A 12 -2.36 -13.40 0.68
CA LYS A 12 -2.07 -13.85 -0.69
C LYS A 12 -2.00 -12.66 -1.65
N VAL A 13 -2.98 -11.76 -1.57
CA VAL A 13 -3.03 -10.55 -2.41
C VAL A 13 -1.83 -9.65 -2.17
N LEU A 14 -1.44 -9.43 -0.91
CA LEU A 14 -0.30 -8.59 -0.55
C LEU A 14 1.08 -9.19 -0.89
N LYS A 15 1.14 -10.46 -1.33
CA LYS A 15 2.38 -11.11 -1.80
C LYS A 15 2.59 -10.97 -3.31
N GLU A 16 1.62 -10.44 -4.04
CA GLU A 16 1.75 -10.20 -5.46
C GLU A 16 2.74 -9.06 -5.75
N ALA A 17 3.30 -9.05 -6.96
CA ALA A 17 4.28 -8.04 -7.36
C ALA A 17 3.66 -6.64 -7.56
N GLU A 18 2.35 -6.58 -7.87
CA GLU A 18 1.61 -5.34 -8.03
C GLU A 18 0.37 -5.40 -7.13
N ILE A 19 0.16 -4.37 -6.31
CA ILE A 19 -0.99 -4.28 -5.41
C ILE A 19 -1.87 -3.12 -5.85
N LYS A 20 -3.15 -3.42 -6.12
CA LYS A 20 -4.16 -2.41 -6.46
C LYS A 20 -5.00 -2.08 -5.24
N ILE A 21 -5.05 -0.80 -4.90
CA ILE A 21 -5.85 -0.28 -3.78
C ILE A 21 -6.96 0.60 -4.37
N ASN A 22 -8.20 0.16 -4.21
CA ASN A 22 -9.37 0.91 -4.65
C ASN A 22 -9.97 1.64 -3.45
N ILE A 23 -10.20 2.94 -3.59
CA ILE A 23 -10.74 3.80 -2.53
C ILE A 23 -11.94 4.55 -3.08
N GLU A 24 -13.05 4.49 -2.36
CA GLU A 24 -14.29 5.21 -2.64
C GLU A 24 -14.51 6.21 -1.50
N CYS A 25 -14.34 7.51 -1.78
CA CYS A 25 -14.51 8.56 -0.76
C CYS A 25 -15.98 8.93 -0.51
N GLN A 26 -16.89 8.55 -1.40
CA GLN A 26 -18.32 8.90 -1.35
C GLN A 26 -18.60 10.42 -1.23
N ASP A 27 -17.67 11.25 -1.73
CA ASP A 27 -17.73 12.72 -1.66
C ASP A 27 -17.67 13.34 -3.07
N GLY A 28 -18.71 13.06 -3.87
CA GLY A 28 -18.85 13.54 -5.25
C GLY A 28 -18.36 12.56 -6.31
N THR A 29 -18.03 13.09 -7.50
CA THR A 29 -17.70 12.29 -8.70
C THR A 29 -16.26 12.45 -9.17
N ALA A 30 -15.43 13.13 -8.39
CA ALA A 30 -14.02 13.30 -8.70
C ALA A 30 -13.30 11.95 -8.61
N CYS A 31 -12.32 11.72 -9.49
CA CYS A 31 -11.49 10.53 -9.49
C CYS A 31 -10.02 10.88 -9.68
N GLY A 32 -9.14 10.01 -9.18
CA GLY A 32 -7.69 10.15 -9.31
C GLY A 32 -7.01 8.79 -9.21
N THR A 33 -5.80 8.69 -9.75
CA THR A 33 -4.97 7.49 -9.65
C THR A 33 -3.57 7.91 -9.24
N ALA A 34 -2.98 7.18 -8.29
CA ALA A 34 -1.63 7.38 -7.82
C ALA A 34 -0.85 6.07 -7.88
N TRP A 35 0.46 6.17 -8.01
CA TRP A 35 1.38 5.04 -8.03
C TRP A 35 2.43 5.23 -6.95
N GLY A 36 2.87 4.13 -6.35
CA GLY A 36 3.89 4.10 -5.34
C GLY A 36 4.52 2.72 -5.26
N CYS A 37 5.39 2.54 -4.27
CA CYS A 37 6.02 1.26 -3.96
C CYS A 37 6.00 1.03 -2.45
N ASP A 38 6.37 -0.18 -2.04
CA ASP A 38 6.50 -0.55 -0.64
C ASP A 38 7.71 0.13 0.02
N LEU A 39 7.61 0.33 1.33
CA LEU A 39 8.70 0.84 2.14
C LEU A 39 9.52 -0.33 2.68
N THR A 40 10.71 -0.54 2.11
CA THR A 40 11.59 -1.66 2.47
C THR A 40 12.67 -1.25 3.46
N TYR A 41 13.23 -2.24 4.16
CA TYR A 41 14.40 -2.03 5.02
C TYR A 41 15.60 -1.47 4.25
N GLU A 42 15.84 -1.96 3.03
CA GLU A 42 16.94 -1.48 2.18
C GLU A 42 16.77 0.01 1.82
N TYR A 43 15.54 0.47 1.58
CA TYR A 43 15.29 1.91 1.38
C TYR A 43 15.72 2.74 2.59
N VAL A 44 15.38 2.28 3.80
CA VAL A 44 15.77 2.95 5.05
C VAL A 44 17.29 2.91 5.25
N LYS A 45 17.94 1.78 4.98
CA LYS A 45 19.39 1.64 5.12
C LYS A 45 20.15 2.58 4.17
N ILE A 46 19.79 2.59 2.88
CA ILE A 46 20.44 3.43 1.86
C ILE A 46 20.31 4.92 2.21
N ASN A 47 19.15 5.37 2.67
CA ASN A 47 18.89 6.78 2.95
C ASN A 47 19.22 7.19 4.40
N GLY A 48 19.32 6.23 5.32
CA GLY A 48 19.63 6.45 6.73
C GLY A 48 21.12 6.72 6.98
N ASP A 49 21.99 6.06 6.23
CA ASP A 49 23.45 6.26 6.32
C ASP A 49 23.93 7.61 5.75
N TYR A 50 23.03 8.42 5.18
CA TYR A 50 23.36 9.73 4.60
C TYR A 50 23.65 10.84 5.63
N ARG A 51 23.48 10.56 6.94
CA ARG A 51 23.85 11.46 8.04
C ARG A 51 24.64 10.71 9.12
N THR A 52 25.92 10.44 8.85
CA THR A 52 26.94 10.28 9.90
C THR A 52 28.10 11.22 9.63
#